data_AF-A0AA39N8T7-F1
#
_entry.id   AF-A0AA39N8T7-F1
#
_cell.length_a   1.000
_cell.length_b   1.000
_cell.length_c   1.000
_cell.angle_alpha   90.00
_cell.angle_beta   90.00
_cell.angle_gamma   90.00
#
_symmetry.space_group_name_H-M   'P 1'
#
loop_
_entity.id
_entity.type
_entity.pdbx_description
1 polymer ?
#
loop_
_entity_poly.entity_id
_entity_poly.type
_entity_poly.pdbx_seq_one_letter_code
_entity_poly.pdbx_strand_id
1 'polypeptide(L)'
;MTGKSLQDARRDYGTINRSSADNAEPVEENRRRLHRELSARQVQMIAIAGTIGTGTGRSLAQGGPASILICYGIIGFIVYVTLLLLGEMATQYPIAGSFNTYATRFVSPSYGFALSWNYWFNDAVSVASDLTAAQLVLEYWTDWHPWVISLLFWVFLVAVNSAHVRAYGELEYWLSSLKVLTVVVFIILGILVNVGVNEDHRYIGSSNWRIPGAPFVGGFGGFAKVFVTASFAYGGTESLGITAGETKNPSKNMPKVVKFVFWRILLFYILSVFLIGLNVPWDYPNLSNKTTTTSPFTIVFQYAGSKVAASFMNTVILSSVLSAGNHALFAGSRVLYGLSVTVPPQAPKIFSWTTRQGVPIPALMLTSSISILCFGSSFIGSGQLWGWLQNIVGVSNQIAWLSIGLASWRFRKAWIYQGRSLDELKFRPAWTWPWGPPFVVITVTALILIQGWSSIIPTFSVVDFFSLYIEIPVMVVMYSAWLSFRRRNCTKTAAETEASTKAPWSDIVDMKTVDLTTDEYVEHQVEDAEAERQTILRRLYYWFA
;
A
#
# COMPACT_ATOMS: atom_id res chain seq x y z
N MET A 1 45.49 -1.18 57.36
CA MET A 1 44.15 -1.68 57.70
C MET A 1 43.24 -0.46 57.73
N THR A 2 42.59 -0.15 56.60
CA THR A 2 41.13 -0.27 56.37
C THR A 2 40.32 0.76 57.16
N GLY A 3 39.54 1.69 56.61
CA GLY A 3 39.16 2.06 55.26
C GLY A 3 38.27 3.30 55.40
N LYS A 4 38.50 4.36 54.62
CA LYS A 4 37.63 5.55 54.59
C LYS A 4 36.69 5.43 53.40
N SER A 5 35.40 5.43 53.67
CA SER A 5 34.30 5.41 52.70
C SER A 5 34.25 6.73 51.92
N LEU A 6 34.20 6.61 50.59
CA LEU A 6 33.96 7.68 49.63
C LEU A 6 32.48 8.11 49.67
N GLN A 7 32.12 9.09 50.50
CA GLN A 7 30.79 9.73 50.48
C GLN A 7 30.77 11.26 50.43
N ASP A 8 31.92 11.94 50.39
CA ASP A 8 31.95 13.41 50.34
C ASP A 8 32.65 13.93 49.07
N ALA A 9 31.91 14.00 47.96
CA ALA A 9 32.19 14.95 46.85
C ALA A 9 31.13 14.85 45.73
N ARG A 10 29.93 15.37 45.96
CA ARG A 10 29.08 15.91 44.86
C ARG A 10 28.38 17.17 45.34
N ARG A 11 29.04 18.30 45.09
CA ARG A 11 28.50 19.66 45.15
C ARG A 11 27.87 20.00 43.79
N ASP A 12 26.76 20.72 43.87
CA ASP A 12 26.21 21.68 42.91
C ASP A 12 25.70 21.18 41.54
N TYR A 13 24.39 20.89 41.50
CA TYR A 13 23.49 21.52 40.53
C TYR A 13 22.20 21.92 41.24
N GLY A 14 21.84 23.20 41.13
CA GLY A 14 20.86 23.90 41.95
C GLY A 14 19.43 23.35 41.87
N THR A 15 18.85 23.19 43.04
CA THR A 15 17.41 23.09 43.31
C THR A 15 16.72 24.40 42.94
N ILE A 16 15.93 24.42 41.86
CA ILE A 16 14.96 25.49 41.61
C ILE A 16 13.62 25.10 42.24
N ASN A 17 13.14 26.00 43.09
CA ASN A 17 11.90 25.98 43.87
C ASN A 17 10.67 25.48 43.08
N ARG A 18 9.99 24.48 43.66
CA ARG A 18 8.57 24.21 43.40
C ARG A 18 7.71 25.11 44.29
N SER A 19 7.41 26.33 43.86
CA SER A 19 6.29 27.11 44.40
C SER A 19 5.88 28.25 43.46
N SER A 20 5.16 27.91 42.38
CA SER A 20 4.27 28.80 41.59
C SER A 20 3.98 28.13 40.25
N ALA A 21 3.20 27.05 40.29
CA ALA A 21 2.70 26.35 39.10
C ALA A 21 1.17 26.29 39.18
N ASP A 22 0.54 27.46 39.28
CA ASP A 22 -0.84 27.68 38.87
C ASP A 22 -0.80 28.91 37.95
N ASN A 23 -1.37 28.77 36.75
CA ASN A 23 -1.47 29.77 35.67
C ASN A 23 -0.30 29.86 34.67
N ALA A 24 0.13 28.73 34.10
CA ALA A 24 0.71 28.74 32.77
C ALA A 24 -0.29 28.09 31.80
N GLU A 25 -0.91 28.91 30.94
CA GLU A 25 -1.61 28.41 29.75
C GLU A 25 -0.66 27.49 28.96
N PRO A 26 -1.15 26.39 28.36
CA PRO A 26 -0.30 25.53 27.57
C PRO A 26 0.18 26.31 26.36
N VAL A 27 1.49 26.58 26.31
CA VAL A 27 2.15 27.04 25.09
C VAL A 27 1.99 25.93 24.06
N GLU A 28 1.02 26.08 23.16
CA GLU A 28 0.92 25.28 21.94
C GLU A 28 2.21 25.46 21.14
N GLU A 29 3.15 24.53 21.29
CA GLU A 29 4.24 24.38 20.34
C GLU A 29 3.60 24.02 18.99
N ASN A 30 3.53 25.01 18.10
CA ASN A 30 2.83 25.06 16.82
C ASN A 30 3.41 24.09 15.77
N ARG A 31 3.60 22.81 16.10
CA ARG A 31 3.77 21.72 15.13
C ARG A 31 2.39 21.24 14.74
N ARG A 32 1.79 21.89 13.75
CA ARG A 32 0.51 21.47 13.15
C ARG A 32 0.63 20.02 12.67
N ARG A 33 0.05 19.08 13.42
CA ARG A 33 0.01 17.65 13.13
C ARG A 33 -1.07 17.38 12.07
N LEU A 34 -0.95 16.26 11.34
CA LEU A 34 -1.98 15.79 10.42
C LEU A 34 -3.31 15.57 11.16
N HIS A 35 -4.43 15.92 10.54
CA HIS A 35 -5.76 15.82 11.17
C HIS A 35 -6.34 14.41 11.04
N ARG A 36 -6.86 13.86 12.14
CA ARG A 36 -7.51 12.53 12.18
C ARG A 36 -9.00 12.62 11.83
N GLU A 37 -9.30 12.80 10.56
CA GLU A 37 -10.67 13.05 10.13
C GLU A 37 -11.25 12.04 9.16
N LEU A 38 -10.47 11.06 8.69
CA LEU A 38 -10.98 10.00 7.83
C LEU A 38 -11.96 9.12 8.62
N SER A 39 -13.19 9.06 8.12
CA SER A 39 -14.25 8.22 8.69
C SER A 39 -14.01 6.75 8.37
N ALA A 40 -14.55 5.85 9.21
CA ALA A 40 -14.45 4.41 8.96
C ALA A 40 -14.99 3.98 7.59
N ARG A 41 -16.01 4.69 7.04
CA ARG A 41 -16.51 4.46 5.67
C ARG A 41 -15.43 4.76 4.64
N GLN A 42 -14.84 5.95 4.71
CA GLN A 42 -13.83 6.40 3.75
C GLN A 42 -12.61 5.48 3.79
N VAL A 43 -12.14 5.07 4.98
CA VAL A 43 -11.02 4.12 5.13
C VAL A 43 -11.36 2.74 4.55
N GLN A 44 -12.59 2.25 4.75
CA GLN A 44 -13.04 0.99 4.17
C GLN A 44 -13.16 1.07 2.64
N MET A 45 -13.58 2.21 2.10
CA MET A 45 -13.69 2.40 0.64
C MET A 45 -12.33 2.63 -0.03
N ILE A 46 -11.40 3.35 0.61
CA ILE A 46 -9.98 3.41 0.22
C ILE A 46 -9.41 1.99 0.16
N ALA A 47 -9.79 1.14 1.13
CA ALA A 47 -9.38 -0.26 1.15
C ALA A 47 -9.92 -1.08 -0.02
N ILE A 48 -10.80 -0.56 -0.88
CA ILE A 48 -11.36 -1.22 -2.07
C ILE A 48 -10.73 -0.66 -3.36
N ALA A 49 -10.03 0.47 -3.28
CA ALA A 49 -9.36 1.10 -4.40
C ALA A 49 -8.15 0.29 -4.86
N GLY A 50 -8.32 -0.42 -5.96
CA GLY A 50 -7.26 -1.16 -6.64
C GLY A 50 -7.81 -2.49 -7.12
N THR A 51 -7.67 -2.73 -8.43
CA THR A 51 -7.70 -4.03 -9.18
C THR A 51 -8.82 -4.35 -10.14
N ILE A 52 -9.69 -3.42 -10.48
CA ILE A 52 -10.56 -3.62 -11.64
C ILE A 52 -9.82 -3.13 -12.88
N GLY A 53 -9.10 -4.04 -13.57
CA GLY A 53 -8.27 -3.68 -14.71
C GLY A 53 -7.76 -4.84 -15.58
N THR A 54 -7.23 -4.46 -16.75
CA THR A 54 -6.81 -5.26 -17.93
C THR A 54 -5.83 -6.41 -17.65
N GLY A 55 -5.15 -6.41 -16.49
CA GLY A 55 -4.19 -7.45 -16.10
C GLY A 55 -4.80 -8.85 -15.97
N THR A 56 -6.10 -8.95 -15.67
CA THR A 56 -6.82 -10.23 -15.56
C THR A 56 -6.98 -10.93 -16.90
N GLY A 57 -7.20 -10.19 -17.99
CA GLY A 57 -7.29 -10.74 -19.36
C GLY A 57 -5.96 -11.31 -19.84
N ARG A 58 -4.87 -10.54 -19.67
CA ARG A 58 -3.51 -11.00 -19.96
C ARG A 58 -3.15 -12.24 -19.12
N SER A 59 -3.52 -12.24 -17.85
CA SER A 59 -3.26 -13.36 -16.95
C SER A 59 -4.00 -14.63 -17.38
N LEU A 60 -5.26 -14.52 -17.79
CA LEU A 60 -6.04 -15.65 -18.28
C LEU A 60 -5.44 -16.23 -19.56
N ALA A 61 -5.07 -15.37 -20.52
CA ALA A 61 -4.49 -15.81 -21.79
C ALA A 61 -3.11 -16.46 -21.63
N GLN A 62 -2.30 -16.00 -20.68
CA GLN A 62 -0.92 -16.48 -20.52
C GLN A 62 -0.78 -17.69 -19.61
N GLY A 63 -1.61 -17.81 -18.57
CA GLY A 63 -1.52 -18.90 -17.59
C GLY A 63 -2.73 -19.83 -17.55
N GLY A 64 -3.87 -19.44 -18.13
CA GLY A 64 -5.09 -20.23 -18.09
C GLY A 64 -5.88 -20.08 -16.79
N PRO A 65 -7.09 -20.67 -16.75
CA PRO A 65 -8.06 -20.45 -15.68
C PRO A 65 -7.62 -21.03 -14.32
N ALA A 66 -6.85 -22.11 -14.28
CA ALA A 66 -6.34 -22.63 -13.00
C ALA A 66 -5.16 -21.81 -12.48
N SER A 67 -4.20 -21.44 -13.33
CA SER A 67 -3.03 -20.65 -12.89
C SER A 67 -3.46 -19.30 -12.32
N ILE A 68 -4.40 -18.61 -12.98
CA ILE A 68 -4.91 -17.33 -12.49
C ILE A 68 -5.60 -17.48 -11.12
N LEU A 69 -6.43 -18.51 -10.93
CA LEU A 69 -7.10 -18.72 -9.65
C LEU A 69 -6.09 -19.05 -8.53
N ILE A 70 -5.14 -19.95 -8.79
CA ILE A 70 -4.15 -20.38 -7.80
C ILE A 70 -3.21 -19.23 -7.44
N CYS A 71 -2.67 -18.52 -8.43
CA CYS A 71 -1.77 -17.39 -8.19
C CYS A 71 -2.46 -16.27 -7.40
N TYR A 72 -3.68 -15.88 -7.77
CA TYR A 72 -4.42 -14.86 -7.03
C TYR A 72 -4.80 -15.32 -5.62
N GLY A 73 -5.05 -16.62 -5.41
CA GLY A 73 -5.28 -17.19 -4.09
C GLY A 73 -4.03 -17.18 -3.20
N ILE A 74 -2.88 -17.59 -3.73
CA ILE A 74 -1.60 -17.62 -3.00
C ILE A 74 -1.17 -16.19 -2.63
N ILE A 75 -1.12 -15.27 -3.61
CA ILE A 75 -0.74 -13.87 -3.34
C ILE A 75 -1.75 -13.20 -2.42
N GLY A 76 -3.05 -13.43 -2.62
CA GLY A 76 -4.09 -12.91 -1.75
C GLY A 76 -3.93 -13.36 -0.30
N PHE A 77 -3.53 -14.63 -0.07
CA PHE A 77 -3.22 -15.12 1.26
C PHE A 77 -1.98 -14.44 1.86
N ILE A 78 -0.89 -14.29 1.09
CA ILE A 78 0.32 -13.58 1.54
C ILE A 78 -0.03 -12.15 1.98
N VAL A 79 -0.75 -11.42 1.13
CA VAL A 79 -1.17 -10.03 1.38
C VAL A 79 -2.10 -9.94 2.57
N TYR A 80 -3.03 -10.88 2.73
CA TYR A 80 -3.92 -10.92 3.89
C TYR A 80 -3.14 -11.07 5.21
N VAL A 81 -2.16 -11.98 5.27
CA VAL A 81 -1.29 -12.11 6.44
C VAL A 81 -0.49 -10.82 6.65
N THR A 82 0.09 -10.24 5.60
CA THR A 82 0.82 -8.96 5.68
C THR A 82 -0.03 -7.85 6.31
N LEU A 83 -1.30 -7.72 5.90
CA LEU A 83 -2.20 -6.70 6.44
C LEU A 83 -2.67 -6.97 7.86
N LEU A 84 -2.76 -8.24 8.29
CA LEU A 84 -3.00 -8.57 9.69
C LEU A 84 -1.84 -8.11 10.57
N LEU A 85 -0.60 -8.32 10.12
CA LEU A 85 0.60 -7.86 10.81
C LEU A 85 0.69 -6.32 10.83
N LEU A 86 0.37 -5.67 9.71
CA LEU A 86 0.31 -4.22 9.62
C LEU A 86 -0.77 -3.64 10.53
N GLY A 87 -1.98 -4.21 10.52
CA GLY A 87 -3.10 -3.77 11.32
C GLY A 87 -2.81 -3.84 12.82
N GLU A 88 -2.13 -4.89 13.28
CA GLU A 88 -1.66 -5.00 14.66
C GLU A 88 -0.76 -3.83 15.04
N MET A 89 0.27 -3.53 14.25
CA MET A 89 1.15 -2.38 14.51
C MET A 89 0.42 -1.04 14.39
N ALA A 90 -0.47 -0.89 13.40
CA ALA A 90 -1.21 0.34 13.13
C ALA A 90 -2.26 0.67 14.22
N THR A 91 -2.81 -0.33 14.89
CA THR A 91 -3.68 -0.12 16.05
C THR A 91 -2.92 0.28 17.30
N GLN A 92 -1.69 -0.21 17.48
CA GLN A 92 -0.85 0.19 18.60
C GLN A 92 -0.25 1.59 18.39
N TYR A 93 0.26 1.85 17.18
CA TYR A 93 0.98 3.07 16.83
C TYR A 93 0.42 3.71 15.55
N PRO A 94 -0.74 4.38 15.60
CA PRO A 94 -1.37 5.03 14.44
C PRO A 94 -0.60 6.30 14.05
N ILE A 95 0.47 6.11 13.28
CA ILE A 95 1.40 7.15 12.80
C ILE A 95 1.27 7.25 11.27
N ALA A 96 1.29 8.47 10.72
CA ALA A 96 1.06 8.69 9.29
C ALA A 96 2.09 8.03 8.36
N GLY A 97 3.35 7.87 8.78
CA GLY A 97 4.35 7.13 7.99
C GLY A 97 4.16 5.61 8.02
N SER A 98 3.32 5.09 8.92
CA SER A 98 2.94 3.67 9.01
C SER A 98 4.13 2.71 9.00
N PHE A 99 4.12 1.70 8.12
CA PHE A 99 5.17 0.69 7.99
C PHE A 99 6.56 1.26 7.71
N ASN A 100 6.64 2.42 7.04
CA ASN A 100 7.91 3.13 6.87
C ASN A 100 8.49 3.56 8.21
N THR A 101 7.65 4.13 9.09
CA THR A 101 8.03 4.49 10.45
C THR A 101 8.28 3.27 11.33
N TYR A 102 7.51 2.18 11.17
CA TYR A 102 7.74 0.94 11.92
C TYR A 102 9.07 0.29 11.55
N ALA A 103 9.50 0.35 10.29
CA ALA A 103 10.81 -0.10 9.87
C ALA A 103 11.94 0.71 10.53
N THR A 104 11.82 2.05 10.58
CA THR A 104 12.74 2.92 11.31
C THR A 104 12.79 2.59 12.80
N ARG A 105 11.62 2.36 13.42
CA ARG A 105 11.46 2.14 14.87
C ARG A 105 11.93 0.77 15.33
N PHE A 106 11.57 -0.30 14.61
CA PHE A 106 11.79 -1.67 15.08
C PHE A 106 12.95 -2.39 14.37
N VAL A 107 13.34 -1.97 13.16
CA VAL A 107 14.38 -2.63 12.37
C VAL A 107 15.70 -1.86 12.42
N SER A 108 15.77 -0.71 11.75
CA SER A 108 16.96 0.13 11.66
C SER A 108 16.56 1.50 11.09
N PRO A 109 17.08 2.61 11.62
CA PRO A 109 16.86 3.93 11.04
C PRO A 109 17.38 4.08 9.61
N SER A 110 18.50 3.44 9.26
CA SER A 110 19.04 3.44 7.88
C SER A 110 18.19 2.62 6.93
N TYR A 111 17.64 1.49 7.40
CA TYR A 111 16.71 0.69 6.60
C TYR A 111 15.40 1.43 6.36
N GLY A 112 14.85 2.06 7.40
CA GLY A 112 13.66 2.88 7.30
C GLY A 112 13.84 4.09 6.38
N PHE A 113 15.01 4.74 6.37
CA PHE A 113 15.33 5.79 5.39
C PHE A 113 15.23 5.28 3.95
N ALA A 114 15.92 4.18 3.65
CA ALA A 114 15.94 3.61 2.31
C ALA A 114 14.53 3.22 1.85
N LEU A 115 13.79 2.52 2.72
CA LEU A 115 12.42 2.09 2.46
C LEU A 115 11.47 3.28 2.21
N SER A 116 11.55 4.30 3.06
CA SER A 116 10.63 5.45 2.98
C SER A 116 10.80 6.24 1.69
N TRP A 117 12.04 6.49 1.26
CA TRP A 117 12.31 7.18 -0.01
C TRP A 117 11.95 6.33 -1.22
N ASN A 118 12.20 5.02 -1.12
CA ASN A 118 11.81 4.07 -2.14
C ASN A 118 10.28 4.05 -2.32
N TYR A 119 9.53 3.93 -1.23
CA TYR A 119 8.07 3.90 -1.27
C TYR A 119 7.49 5.26 -1.69
N TRP A 120 8.09 6.38 -1.28
CA TRP A 120 7.70 7.70 -1.77
C TRP A 120 7.87 7.84 -3.30
N PHE A 121 8.99 7.35 -3.84
CA PHE A 121 9.21 7.35 -5.29
C PHE A 121 8.20 6.45 -6.01
N ASN A 122 7.89 5.29 -5.43
CA ASN A 122 6.83 4.41 -5.91
C ASN A 122 5.48 5.14 -5.99
N ASP A 123 5.07 5.87 -4.95
CA ASP A 123 3.83 6.65 -4.96
C ASP A 123 3.84 7.67 -6.11
N ALA A 124 4.94 8.40 -6.30
CA ALA A 124 5.07 9.38 -7.37
C ALA A 124 4.95 8.76 -8.78
N VAL A 125 5.60 7.60 -9.01
CA VAL A 125 5.54 6.86 -10.28
C VAL A 125 4.17 6.20 -10.48
N SER A 126 3.52 5.75 -9.41
CA SER A 126 2.18 5.16 -9.47
C SER A 126 1.15 6.16 -9.98
N VAL A 127 1.22 7.43 -9.56
CA VAL A 127 0.36 8.49 -10.12
C VAL A 127 0.59 8.64 -11.62
N ALA A 128 1.86 8.66 -12.07
CA ALA A 128 2.18 8.71 -13.50
C ALA A 128 1.60 7.51 -14.27
N SER A 129 1.53 6.35 -13.61
CA SER A 129 0.95 5.13 -14.13
C SER A 129 -0.50 5.25 -14.38
N ASP A 130 -1.20 5.76 -13.38
CA ASP A 130 -2.62 5.92 -13.46
C ASP A 130 -2.97 6.97 -14.53
N LEU A 131 -2.20 8.05 -14.67
CA LEU A 131 -2.40 8.99 -15.77
C LEU A 131 -2.19 8.37 -17.16
N THR A 132 -1.19 7.48 -17.29
CA THR A 132 -0.93 6.75 -18.54
C THR A 132 -2.03 5.71 -18.82
N ALA A 133 -2.49 5.00 -17.80
CA ALA A 133 -3.60 4.06 -17.91
C ALA A 133 -4.92 4.78 -18.26
N ALA A 134 -5.17 5.95 -17.68
CA ALA A 134 -6.32 6.78 -18.01
C ALA A 134 -6.29 7.18 -19.50
N GLN A 135 -5.12 7.55 -20.02
CA GLN A 135 -4.93 7.85 -21.44
C GLN A 135 -5.35 6.68 -22.33
N LEU A 136 -4.86 5.47 -22.02
CA LEU A 136 -5.16 4.25 -22.78
C LEU A 136 -6.64 3.87 -22.73
N VAL A 137 -7.32 4.12 -21.62
CA VAL A 137 -8.76 3.86 -21.51
C VAL A 137 -9.55 4.92 -22.26
N LEU A 138 -9.09 6.17 -22.29
CA LEU A 138 -9.74 7.26 -23.02
C LEU A 138 -9.70 7.09 -24.53
N GLU A 139 -8.65 6.44 -25.06
CA GLU A 139 -8.55 6.03 -26.47
C GLU A 139 -9.75 5.17 -26.94
N TYR A 140 -10.51 4.57 -26.02
CA TYR A 140 -11.76 3.90 -26.36
C TYR A 140 -12.85 4.85 -26.88
N TRP A 141 -12.95 6.07 -26.35
CA TRP A 141 -13.99 7.03 -26.75
C TRP A 141 -13.49 8.12 -27.70
N THR A 142 -12.21 8.46 -27.63
CA THR A 142 -11.64 9.54 -28.44
C THR A 142 -10.17 9.31 -28.73
N ASP A 143 -9.79 9.49 -29.99
CA ASP A 143 -8.39 9.50 -30.42
C ASP A 143 -7.75 10.90 -30.27
N TRP A 144 -8.54 11.91 -29.90
CA TRP A 144 -8.08 13.30 -29.82
C TRP A 144 -7.35 13.59 -28.51
N HIS A 145 -6.02 13.62 -28.61
CA HIS A 145 -5.06 14.03 -27.57
C HIS A 145 -5.42 13.55 -26.15
N PRO A 146 -5.56 12.23 -25.90
CA PRO A 146 -6.04 11.73 -24.61
C PRO A 146 -5.12 12.11 -23.43
N TRP A 147 -3.84 12.40 -23.69
CA TRP A 147 -2.89 12.90 -22.71
C TRP A 147 -3.28 14.25 -22.09
N VAL A 148 -4.01 15.10 -22.82
CA VAL A 148 -4.53 16.39 -22.30
C VAL A 148 -5.56 16.14 -21.20
N ILE A 149 -6.43 15.15 -21.41
CA ILE A 149 -7.43 14.76 -20.41
C ILE A 149 -6.74 14.16 -19.19
N SER A 150 -5.70 13.33 -19.36
CA SER A 150 -4.87 12.87 -18.24
C SER A 150 -4.23 14.04 -17.47
N LEU A 151 -3.74 15.06 -18.17
CA LEU A 151 -3.21 16.27 -17.50
C LEU A 151 -4.29 17.00 -16.70
N LEU A 152 -5.51 17.12 -17.23
CA LEU A 152 -6.65 17.69 -16.51
C LEU A 152 -7.01 16.86 -15.27
N PHE A 153 -6.96 15.54 -15.37
CA PHE A 153 -7.14 14.66 -14.20
C PHE A 153 -6.04 14.87 -13.16
N TRP A 154 -4.78 15.01 -13.57
CA TRP A 154 -3.70 15.33 -12.65
C TRP A 154 -3.96 16.66 -11.91
N VAL A 155 -4.32 17.73 -12.63
CA VAL A 155 -4.67 19.03 -12.01
C VAL A 155 -5.83 18.87 -11.03
N PHE A 156 -6.88 18.15 -11.43
CA PHE A 156 -8.04 17.88 -10.58
C PHE A 156 -7.64 17.12 -9.30
N LEU A 157 -6.84 16.05 -9.41
CA LEU A 157 -6.39 15.26 -8.27
C LEU A 157 -5.51 16.07 -7.32
N VAL A 158 -4.61 16.90 -7.84
CA VAL A 158 -3.80 17.81 -7.03
C VAL A 158 -4.68 18.85 -6.33
N ALA A 159 -5.70 19.38 -7.01
CA ALA A 159 -6.65 20.32 -6.42
C ALA A 159 -7.42 19.68 -5.25
N VAL A 160 -7.96 18.47 -5.43
CA VAL A 160 -8.67 17.74 -4.37
C VAL A 160 -7.77 17.43 -3.18
N ASN A 161 -6.54 16.97 -3.44
CA ASN A 161 -5.57 16.65 -2.38
C ASN A 161 -5.01 17.89 -1.67
N SER A 162 -5.07 19.07 -2.29
CA SER A 162 -4.62 20.33 -1.67
C SER A 162 -5.68 20.99 -0.78
N ALA A 163 -6.97 20.66 -0.97
CA ALA A 163 -8.08 21.26 -0.23
C ALA A 163 -8.19 20.69 1.20
N HIS A 164 -8.73 19.49 1.37
CA HIS A 164 -8.94 18.90 2.69
C HIS A 164 -8.92 17.37 2.61
N VAL A 165 -8.36 16.71 3.64
CA VAL A 165 -8.41 15.24 3.82
C VAL A 165 -9.83 14.65 3.66
N ARG A 166 -10.88 15.37 4.08
CA ARG A 166 -12.26 14.93 3.89
C ARG A 166 -12.69 14.95 2.43
N ALA A 167 -12.25 15.94 1.65
CA ALA A 167 -12.57 16.02 0.22
C ALA A 167 -11.94 14.84 -0.54
N TYR A 168 -10.69 14.49 -0.19
CA TYR A 168 -10.05 13.26 -0.64
C TYR A 168 -10.89 12.02 -0.29
N GLY A 169 -11.31 11.89 0.98
CA GLY A 169 -12.12 10.75 1.43
C GLY A 169 -13.49 10.64 0.77
N GLU A 170 -14.18 11.75 0.53
CA GLU A 170 -15.47 11.79 -0.16
C GLU A 170 -15.35 11.41 -1.63
N LEU A 171 -14.36 11.97 -2.35
CA LEU A 171 -14.09 11.57 -3.74
C LEU A 171 -13.86 10.06 -3.83
N GLU A 172 -13.04 9.55 -2.92
CA GLU A 172 -12.68 8.14 -2.88
C GLU A 172 -13.87 7.23 -2.55
N TYR A 173 -14.75 7.68 -1.67
CA TYR A 173 -16.01 6.99 -1.34
C TYR A 173 -16.89 6.81 -2.59
N TRP A 174 -17.12 7.88 -3.36
CA TRP A 174 -17.94 7.80 -4.58
C TRP A 174 -17.29 6.96 -5.68
N LEU A 175 -15.99 7.19 -5.93
CA LEU A 175 -15.24 6.43 -6.95
C LEU A 175 -15.20 4.94 -6.63
N SER A 176 -15.03 4.56 -5.36
CA SER A 176 -14.99 3.16 -4.95
C SER A 176 -16.38 2.50 -4.88
N SER A 177 -17.45 3.25 -4.63
CA SER A 177 -18.82 2.71 -4.62
C SER A 177 -19.24 2.15 -5.98
N LEU A 178 -18.88 2.85 -7.07
CA LEU A 178 -19.13 2.38 -8.44
C LEU A 178 -18.46 1.02 -8.71
N LYS A 179 -17.24 0.83 -8.19
CA LYS A 179 -16.46 -0.41 -8.37
C LYS A 179 -17.09 -1.59 -7.64
N VAL A 180 -17.47 -1.38 -6.37
CA VAL A 180 -18.14 -2.39 -5.55
C VAL A 180 -19.42 -2.84 -6.23
N LEU A 181 -20.26 -1.89 -6.64
CA LEU A 181 -21.50 -2.18 -7.34
C LEU A 181 -21.26 -2.99 -8.62
N THR A 182 -20.28 -2.57 -9.42
CA THR A 182 -19.92 -3.25 -10.67
C THR A 182 -19.53 -4.71 -10.44
N VAL A 183 -18.74 -5.00 -9.40
CA VAL A 183 -18.32 -6.38 -9.07
C VAL A 183 -19.50 -7.22 -8.58
N VAL A 184 -20.40 -6.66 -7.78
CA VAL A 184 -21.62 -7.36 -7.35
C VAL A 184 -22.48 -7.74 -8.56
N VAL A 185 -22.72 -6.80 -9.48
CA VAL A 185 -23.46 -7.07 -10.72
C VAL A 185 -22.74 -8.11 -11.57
N PHE A 186 -21.42 -8.00 -11.71
CA PHE A 186 -20.61 -8.96 -12.44
C PHE A 186 -20.71 -10.37 -11.87
N ILE A 187 -20.70 -10.54 -10.54
CA ILE A 187 -20.83 -11.85 -9.91
C ILE A 187 -22.18 -12.48 -10.25
N ILE A 188 -23.27 -11.71 -10.11
CA ILE A 188 -24.62 -12.19 -10.40
C ILE A 188 -24.73 -12.60 -11.88
N LEU A 189 -24.34 -11.71 -12.79
CA LEU A 189 -24.41 -12.00 -14.23
C LEU A 189 -23.45 -13.11 -14.64
N GLY A 190 -22.26 -13.19 -14.05
CA GLY A 190 -21.31 -14.26 -14.32
C GLY A 190 -21.85 -15.63 -13.93
N ILE A 191 -22.61 -15.74 -12.83
CA ILE A 191 -23.29 -16.98 -12.47
C ILE A 191 -24.41 -17.28 -13.47
N LEU A 192 -25.25 -16.29 -13.80
CA LEU A 192 -26.36 -16.45 -14.74
C LEU A 192 -25.90 -16.88 -16.14
N VAL A 193 -24.87 -16.21 -16.68
CA VAL A 193 -24.23 -16.54 -17.95
C VAL A 193 -23.66 -17.97 -17.90
N ASN A 194 -23.05 -18.38 -16.79
CA ASN A 194 -22.48 -19.71 -16.69
C ASN A 194 -23.54 -20.82 -16.75
N VAL A 195 -24.68 -20.62 -16.08
CA VAL A 195 -25.78 -21.60 -16.03
C VAL A 195 -26.65 -21.63 -17.29
N GLY A 196 -26.41 -20.74 -18.26
CA GLY A 196 -27.08 -20.74 -19.57
C GLY A 196 -28.06 -19.60 -19.80
N VAL A 197 -28.10 -18.60 -18.92
CA VAL A 197 -28.78 -17.32 -19.17
C VAL A 197 -27.81 -16.41 -19.92
N ASN A 198 -27.50 -16.81 -21.15
CA ASN A 198 -26.67 -16.08 -22.10
C ASN A 198 -27.35 -16.06 -23.48
N GLU A 199 -26.88 -15.22 -24.40
CA GLU A 199 -27.48 -15.09 -25.74
C GLU A 199 -27.50 -16.42 -26.52
N ASP A 200 -26.51 -17.29 -26.29
CA ASP A 200 -26.41 -18.60 -26.92
C ASP A 200 -27.32 -19.66 -26.26
N HIS A 201 -28.04 -19.31 -25.19
CA HIS A 201 -28.86 -20.20 -24.36
C HIS A 201 -28.16 -21.51 -23.98
N ARG A 202 -26.84 -21.44 -23.75
CA ARG A 202 -25.99 -22.61 -23.57
C ARG A 202 -25.39 -22.66 -22.17
N TYR A 203 -25.50 -23.81 -21.52
CA TYR A 203 -24.75 -24.10 -20.31
C TYR A 203 -23.24 -24.15 -20.60
N ILE A 204 -22.47 -23.26 -19.97
CA ILE A 204 -21.00 -23.22 -20.09
C ILE A 204 -20.39 -24.18 -19.06
N GLY A 205 -20.81 -24.07 -17.79
CA GLY A 205 -20.25 -24.84 -16.69
C GLY A 205 -18.73 -24.70 -16.62
N SER A 206 -18.02 -25.83 -16.66
CA SER A 206 -16.56 -25.89 -16.66
C SER A 206 -15.95 -26.11 -18.06
N SER A 207 -16.67 -25.83 -19.16
CA SER A 207 -16.19 -26.15 -20.51
C SER A 207 -14.87 -25.45 -20.84
N ASN A 208 -14.74 -24.17 -20.46
CA ASN A 208 -13.56 -23.34 -20.69
C ASN A 208 -12.31 -23.81 -19.90
N TRP A 209 -12.49 -24.68 -18.90
CA TRP A 209 -11.38 -25.30 -18.17
C TRP A 209 -10.85 -26.56 -18.86
N ARG A 210 -11.56 -27.05 -19.88
CA ARG A 210 -11.27 -28.31 -20.60
C ARG A 210 -10.91 -28.10 -22.07
N ILE A 211 -10.87 -26.86 -22.55
CA ILE A 211 -10.42 -26.54 -23.91
C ILE A 211 -8.91 -26.81 -24.05
N PRO A 212 -8.41 -27.09 -25.28
CA PRO A 212 -6.99 -27.37 -25.48
C PRO A 212 -6.07 -26.31 -24.84
N GLY A 213 -5.03 -26.74 -24.13
CA GLY A 213 -4.11 -25.87 -23.40
C GLY A 213 -4.58 -25.43 -22.00
N ALA A 214 -5.87 -25.53 -21.69
CA ALA A 214 -6.39 -25.35 -20.33
C ALA A 214 -6.21 -26.64 -19.50
N PRO A 215 -6.17 -26.54 -18.16
CA PRO A 215 -6.37 -25.34 -17.34
C PRO A 215 -5.09 -24.56 -17.01
N PHE A 216 -3.91 -25.09 -17.36
CA PHE A 216 -2.58 -24.49 -17.15
C PHE A 216 -1.93 -24.11 -18.49
N VAL A 217 -2.34 -22.98 -19.06
CA VAL A 217 -1.80 -22.47 -20.34
C VAL A 217 -0.34 -22.08 -20.15
N GLY A 218 0.53 -22.50 -21.05
CA GLY A 218 1.97 -22.22 -20.97
C GLY A 218 2.70 -22.94 -19.81
N GLY A 219 2.04 -23.90 -19.13
CA GLY A 219 2.61 -24.68 -18.03
C GLY A 219 3.19 -23.80 -16.91
N PHE A 220 4.36 -24.18 -16.39
CA PHE A 220 5.03 -23.41 -15.34
C PHE A 220 5.42 -21.99 -15.79
N GLY A 221 5.77 -21.79 -17.06
CA GLY A 221 6.12 -20.47 -17.60
C GLY A 221 4.93 -19.51 -17.60
N GLY A 222 3.74 -20.01 -17.94
CA GLY A 222 2.48 -19.28 -17.82
C GLY A 222 2.14 -18.98 -16.35
N PHE A 223 2.26 -19.98 -15.48
CA PHE A 223 2.06 -19.81 -14.04
C PHE A 223 2.94 -18.71 -13.45
N ALA A 224 4.24 -18.71 -13.74
CA ALA A 224 5.18 -17.70 -13.25
C ALA A 224 4.82 -16.28 -13.73
N LYS A 225 4.45 -16.10 -15.00
CA LYS A 225 4.00 -14.78 -15.53
C LYS A 225 2.75 -14.26 -14.82
N VAL A 226 1.79 -15.15 -14.58
CA VAL A 226 0.57 -14.81 -13.86
C VAL A 226 0.84 -14.51 -12.40
N PHE A 227 1.78 -15.22 -11.78
CA PHE A 227 2.19 -14.99 -10.40
C PHE A 227 2.76 -13.57 -10.20
N VAL A 228 3.59 -13.09 -11.12
CA VAL A 228 4.09 -11.71 -11.12
C VAL A 228 2.96 -10.69 -11.31
N THR A 229 2.08 -10.95 -12.28
CA THR A 229 0.95 -10.05 -12.57
C THR A 229 -0.02 -9.98 -11.39
N ALA A 230 -0.27 -11.10 -10.71
CA ALA A 230 -1.08 -11.16 -9.50
C ALA A 230 -0.44 -10.38 -8.35
N SER A 231 0.87 -10.52 -8.14
CA SER A 231 1.61 -9.72 -7.15
C SER A 231 1.43 -8.22 -7.39
N PHE A 232 1.59 -7.77 -8.63
CA PHE A 232 1.37 -6.36 -8.99
C PHE A 232 -0.07 -5.90 -8.72
N ALA A 233 -1.07 -6.75 -9.02
CA ALA A 233 -2.47 -6.42 -8.77
C ALA A 233 -2.72 -6.12 -7.28
N TYR A 234 -2.19 -6.92 -6.36
CA TYR A 234 -2.42 -6.68 -4.92
C TYR A 234 -1.59 -5.53 -4.32
N GLY A 235 -0.71 -4.87 -5.10
CA GLY A 235 0.05 -3.70 -4.68
C GLY A 235 -0.83 -2.55 -4.18
N GLY A 236 -0.31 -1.74 -3.26
CA GLY A 236 -1.03 -0.59 -2.68
C GLY A 236 -2.05 -0.95 -1.60
N THR A 237 -2.25 -2.23 -1.31
CA THR A 237 -3.09 -2.66 -0.18
C THR A 237 -2.50 -2.25 1.17
N GLU A 238 -1.17 -2.23 1.27
CA GLU A 238 -0.40 -1.82 2.44
C GLU A 238 -0.51 -0.33 2.77
N SER A 239 -0.85 0.50 1.79
CA SER A 239 -1.05 1.93 1.99
C SER A 239 -2.23 2.25 2.92
N LEU A 240 -3.11 1.26 3.19
CA LEU A 240 -4.09 1.36 4.26
C LEU A 240 -3.47 1.69 5.61
N GLY A 241 -2.25 1.22 5.85
CA GLY A 241 -1.50 1.58 7.03
C GLY A 241 -1.23 3.09 7.14
N ILE A 242 -1.02 3.79 6.02
CA ILE A 242 -0.76 5.24 5.99
C ILE A 242 -2.02 6.00 6.43
N THR A 243 -3.18 5.56 5.96
CA THR A 243 -4.48 6.14 6.36
C THR A 243 -4.80 5.92 7.84
N ALA A 244 -4.21 4.90 8.49
CA ALA A 244 -4.39 4.62 9.92
C ALA A 244 -4.02 5.83 10.80
N GLY A 245 -2.98 6.58 10.43
CA GLY A 245 -2.53 7.76 11.16
C GLY A 245 -3.55 8.91 11.18
N GLU A 246 -4.44 8.95 10.18
CA GLU A 246 -5.49 9.97 10.00
C GLU A 246 -6.92 9.41 10.23
N THR A 247 -7.02 8.15 10.69
CA THR A 247 -8.31 7.48 10.97
C THR A 247 -8.83 7.84 12.35
N LYS A 248 -10.14 8.10 12.48
CA LYS A 248 -10.81 8.23 13.80
C LYS A 248 -10.82 6.87 14.52
N ASN A 249 -10.52 6.82 15.81
CA ASN A 249 -10.48 5.59 16.62
C ASN A 249 -9.82 4.38 15.92
N PRO A 250 -8.50 4.46 15.64
CA PRO A 250 -7.78 3.41 14.92
C PRO A 250 -7.88 2.04 15.60
N SER A 251 -7.95 1.97 16.93
CA SER A 251 -8.07 0.70 17.67
C SER A 251 -9.35 -0.08 17.35
N LYS A 252 -10.49 0.60 17.15
CA LYS A 252 -11.77 -0.02 16.80
C LYS A 252 -11.98 -0.15 15.30
N ASN A 253 -11.47 0.81 14.51
CA ASN A 253 -11.75 0.88 13.07
C ASN A 253 -10.76 0.07 12.24
N MET A 254 -9.48 0.04 12.60
CA MET A 254 -8.47 -0.71 11.83
C MET A 254 -8.75 -2.23 11.80
N PRO A 255 -9.17 -2.90 12.91
CA PRO A 255 -9.54 -4.31 12.85
C PRO A 255 -10.71 -4.60 11.90
N LYS A 256 -11.67 -3.67 11.81
CA LYS A 256 -12.78 -3.79 10.86
C LYS A 256 -12.26 -3.67 9.43
N VAL A 257 -11.42 -2.68 9.16
CA VAL A 257 -10.80 -2.47 7.84
C VAL A 257 -10.05 -3.72 7.39
N VAL A 258 -9.20 -4.30 8.25
CA VAL A 258 -8.46 -5.53 7.92
C VAL A 258 -9.40 -6.71 7.62
N LYS A 259 -10.50 -6.87 8.37
CA LYS A 259 -11.53 -7.88 8.07
C LYS A 259 -12.26 -7.61 6.75
N PHE A 260 -12.49 -6.34 6.40
CA PHE A 260 -13.06 -5.98 5.10
C PHE A 260 -12.10 -6.30 3.96
N VAL A 261 -10.79 -6.15 4.16
CA VAL A 261 -9.81 -6.54 3.14
C VAL A 261 -9.86 -8.05 2.86
N PHE A 262 -10.13 -8.91 3.85
CA PHE A 262 -10.34 -10.34 3.61
C PHE A 262 -11.49 -10.59 2.62
N TRP A 263 -12.66 -10.00 2.88
CA TRP A 263 -13.82 -10.13 2.00
C TRP A 263 -13.58 -9.49 0.63
N ARG A 264 -12.79 -8.41 0.59
CA ARG A 264 -12.32 -7.83 -0.66
C ARG A 264 -11.52 -8.84 -1.47
N ILE A 265 -10.49 -9.46 -0.88
CA ILE A 265 -9.64 -10.45 -1.55
C ILE A 265 -10.51 -11.62 -2.08
N LEU A 266 -11.44 -12.10 -1.27
CA LEU A 266 -12.30 -13.22 -1.65
C LEU A 266 -13.25 -12.87 -2.81
N LEU A 267 -13.98 -11.75 -2.72
CA LEU A 267 -15.03 -11.41 -3.69
C LEU A 267 -14.47 -10.77 -4.97
N PHE A 268 -13.60 -9.78 -4.83
CA PHE A 268 -13.10 -8.98 -5.97
C PHE A 268 -12.05 -9.72 -6.77
N TYR A 269 -11.28 -10.60 -6.14
CA TYR A 269 -10.23 -11.34 -6.82
C TYR A 269 -10.62 -12.78 -7.03
N ILE A 270 -10.74 -13.58 -5.97
CA ILE A 270 -10.89 -15.03 -6.10
C ILE A 270 -12.18 -15.37 -6.85
N LEU A 271 -13.32 -14.86 -6.39
CA LEU A 271 -14.62 -15.15 -7.01
C LEU A 271 -14.75 -14.55 -8.42
N SER A 272 -14.29 -13.31 -8.62
CA SER A 272 -14.35 -12.67 -9.94
C SER A 272 -13.45 -13.38 -10.96
N VAL A 273 -12.22 -13.73 -10.58
CA VAL A 273 -11.29 -14.52 -11.41
C VAL A 273 -11.83 -15.91 -11.69
N PHE A 274 -12.46 -16.55 -10.70
CA PHE A 274 -13.11 -17.85 -10.89
C PHE A 274 -14.22 -17.77 -11.94
N LEU A 275 -15.11 -16.79 -11.84
CA LEU A 275 -16.18 -16.57 -12.83
C LEU A 275 -15.64 -16.19 -14.21
N ILE A 276 -14.57 -15.39 -14.28
CA ILE A 276 -13.86 -15.12 -15.55
C ILE A 276 -13.35 -16.43 -16.14
N GLY A 277 -12.63 -17.25 -15.38
CA GLY A 277 -12.09 -18.51 -15.87
C GLY A 277 -13.16 -19.53 -16.27
N LEU A 278 -14.33 -19.50 -15.63
CA LEU A 278 -15.47 -20.33 -16.03
C LEU A 278 -16.12 -19.85 -17.34
N ASN A 279 -16.31 -18.54 -17.51
CA ASN A 279 -17.13 -17.99 -18.59
C ASN A 279 -16.34 -17.58 -19.84
N VAL A 280 -15.09 -17.18 -19.69
CA VAL A 280 -14.27 -16.65 -20.79
C VAL A 280 -13.19 -17.68 -21.15
N PRO A 281 -13.11 -18.12 -22.43
CA PRO A 281 -12.05 -19.03 -22.86
C PRO A 281 -10.70 -18.30 -22.90
N TRP A 282 -9.61 -19.01 -22.61
CA TRP A 282 -8.28 -18.40 -22.51
C TRP A 282 -7.75 -17.88 -23.86
N ASP A 283 -8.22 -18.46 -24.96
CA ASP A 283 -7.88 -18.15 -26.34
C ASP A 283 -8.85 -17.16 -26.99
N TYR A 284 -9.70 -16.48 -26.20
CA TYR A 284 -10.60 -15.46 -26.71
C TYR A 284 -9.82 -14.36 -27.47
N PRO A 285 -10.31 -13.89 -28.64
CA PRO A 285 -9.62 -12.88 -29.41
C PRO A 285 -9.34 -11.60 -28.60
N ASN A 286 -8.14 -11.03 -28.76
CA ASN A 286 -7.74 -9.78 -28.11
C ASN A 286 -7.66 -9.78 -26.57
N LEU A 287 -7.61 -10.96 -25.93
CA LEU A 287 -7.44 -11.03 -24.47
C LEU A 287 -6.04 -10.57 -23.98
N SER A 288 -5.02 -10.66 -24.84
CA SER A 288 -3.62 -10.27 -24.55
C SER A 288 -3.01 -9.31 -25.58
N ASN A 289 -3.83 -8.63 -26.39
CA ASN A 289 -3.29 -7.79 -27.47
C ASN A 289 -2.71 -6.47 -26.93
N LYS A 290 -1.57 -6.02 -27.46
CA LYS A 290 -0.82 -4.85 -26.97
C LYS A 290 -1.53 -3.51 -27.26
N THR A 291 -2.41 -3.48 -28.26
CA THR A 291 -3.09 -2.27 -28.75
C THR A 291 -4.55 -2.18 -28.32
N THR A 292 -5.25 -3.30 -28.15
CA THR A 292 -6.67 -3.31 -27.75
C THR A 292 -6.94 -4.52 -26.87
N THR A 293 -6.62 -4.41 -25.57
CA THR A 293 -6.92 -5.49 -24.61
C THR A 293 -8.41 -5.42 -24.25
N THR A 294 -9.17 -6.46 -24.59
CA THR A 294 -10.58 -6.55 -24.16
C THR A 294 -10.63 -7.07 -22.71
N SER A 295 -11.27 -6.32 -21.82
CA SER A 295 -11.45 -6.74 -20.42
C SER A 295 -12.37 -7.98 -20.33
N PRO A 296 -11.99 -9.04 -19.61
CA PRO A 296 -12.86 -10.20 -19.40
C PRO A 296 -14.20 -9.87 -18.75
N PHE A 297 -14.24 -8.82 -17.93
CA PHE A 297 -15.48 -8.30 -17.35
C PHE A 297 -16.45 -7.87 -18.45
N THR A 298 -15.96 -7.11 -19.44
CA THR A 298 -16.75 -6.67 -20.60
C THR A 298 -17.33 -7.85 -21.37
N ILE A 299 -16.54 -8.91 -21.58
CA ILE A 299 -16.97 -10.11 -22.32
C ILE A 299 -18.16 -10.79 -21.64
N VAL A 300 -18.11 -10.96 -20.31
CA VAL A 300 -19.22 -11.58 -19.57
C VAL A 300 -20.49 -10.73 -19.65
N PHE A 301 -20.38 -9.40 -19.57
CA PHE A 301 -21.53 -8.51 -19.76
C PHE A 301 -22.10 -8.59 -21.18
N GLN A 302 -21.24 -8.78 -22.19
CA GLN A 302 -21.68 -9.00 -23.57
C GLN A 302 -22.41 -10.33 -23.73
N TYR A 303 -21.92 -11.41 -23.11
CA TYR A 303 -22.64 -12.70 -23.09
C TYR A 303 -24.01 -12.63 -22.39
N ALA A 304 -24.17 -11.71 -21.44
CA ALA A 304 -25.46 -11.41 -20.82
C ALA A 304 -26.39 -10.55 -21.70
N GLY A 305 -25.97 -10.16 -22.91
CA GLY A 305 -26.75 -9.37 -23.87
C GLY A 305 -26.56 -7.85 -23.79
N SER A 306 -25.57 -7.36 -23.04
CA SER A 306 -25.35 -5.91 -22.90
C SER A 306 -24.55 -5.33 -24.05
N LYS A 307 -25.21 -4.46 -24.83
CA LYS A 307 -24.58 -3.70 -25.93
C LYS A 307 -23.75 -2.51 -25.46
N VAL A 308 -23.93 -2.08 -24.20
CA VAL A 308 -23.24 -0.91 -23.61
C VAL A 308 -22.14 -1.34 -22.63
N ALA A 309 -21.92 -2.66 -22.49
CA ALA A 309 -20.94 -3.26 -21.59
C ALA A 309 -19.54 -2.66 -21.71
N ALA A 310 -19.06 -2.45 -22.93
CA ALA A 310 -17.72 -1.96 -23.20
C ALA A 310 -17.53 -0.52 -22.68
N SER A 311 -18.44 0.39 -23.02
CA SER A 311 -18.39 1.77 -22.53
C SER A 311 -18.55 1.82 -21.00
N PHE A 312 -19.50 1.07 -20.42
CA PHE A 312 -19.69 1.04 -18.97
C PHE A 312 -18.43 0.55 -18.25
N MET A 313 -17.85 -0.56 -18.69
CA MET A 313 -16.64 -1.11 -18.08
C MET A 313 -15.44 -0.19 -18.23
N ASN A 314 -15.26 0.45 -19.39
CA ASN A 314 -14.20 1.45 -19.54
C ASN A 314 -14.40 2.63 -18.59
N THR A 315 -15.65 3.08 -18.33
CA THR A 315 -15.93 4.11 -17.33
C THR A 315 -15.53 3.67 -15.92
N VAL A 316 -15.84 2.42 -15.54
CA VAL A 316 -15.45 1.85 -14.23
C VAL A 316 -13.94 1.69 -14.10
N ILE A 317 -13.24 1.31 -15.18
CA ILE A 317 -11.77 1.24 -15.20
C ILE A 317 -11.21 2.65 -15.05
N LEU A 318 -11.73 3.63 -15.78
CA LEU A 318 -11.29 5.03 -15.68
C LEU A 318 -11.47 5.56 -14.25
N SER A 319 -12.64 5.35 -13.62
CA SER A 319 -12.85 5.73 -12.22
C SER A 319 -11.92 4.99 -11.25
N SER A 320 -11.54 3.76 -11.58
CA SER A 320 -10.57 2.98 -10.79
C SER A 320 -9.18 3.54 -10.84
N VAL A 321 -8.74 3.94 -12.03
CA VAL A 321 -7.45 4.58 -12.28
C VAL A 321 -7.40 5.95 -11.59
N LEU A 322 -8.45 6.77 -11.69
CA LEU A 322 -8.49 8.08 -11.01
C LEU A 322 -8.38 7.95 -9.49
N SER A 323 -9.05 6.97 -8.90
CA SER A 323 -8.99 6.77 -7.44
C SER A 323 -7.64 6.18 -6.98
N ALA A 324 -7.02 5.30 -7.79
CA ALA A 324 -5.66 4.84 -7.52
C ALA A 324 -4.65 6.00 -7.52
N GLY A 325 -4.72 6.89 -8.52
CA GLY A 325 -3.85 8.07 -8.60
C GLY A 325 -4.11 9.09 -7.49
N ASN A 326 -5.39 9.27 -7.12
CA ASN A 326 -5.80 10.09 -5.97
C ASN A 326 -5.14 9.59 -4.68
N HIS A 327 -5.23 8.28 -4.46
CA HIS A 327 -4.68 7.61 -3.30
C HIS A 327 -3.14 7.66 -3.28
N ALA A 328 -2.46 7.45 -4.40
CA ALA A 328 -1.00 7.53 -4.48
C ALA A 328 -0.47 8.95 -4.18
N LEU A 329 -1.15 10.00 -4.67
CA LEU A 329 -0.81 11.39 -4.28
C LEU A 329 -0.98 11.64 -2.78
N PHE A 330 -2.08 11.14 -2.22
CA PHE A 330 -2.34 11.22 -0.79
C PHE A 330 -1.23 10.49 0.00
N ALA A 331 -0.98 9.21 -0.30
CA ALA A 331 0.04 8.39 0.35
C ALA A 331 1.44 9.02 0.26
N GLY A 332 1.89 9.38 -0.94
CA GLY A 332 3.23 9.94 -1.16
C GLY A 332 3.46 11.23 -0.39
N SER A 333 2.46 12.11 -0.33
CA SER A 333 2.56 13.34 0.48
C SER A 333 2.73 13.07 1.98
N ARG A 334 2.14 11.98 2.50
CA ARG A 334 2.23 11.58 3.92
C ARG A 334 3.53 10.85 4.23
N VAL A 335 4.02 10.02 3.32
CA VAL A 335 5.32 9.35 3.45
C VAL A 335 6.43 10.39 3.51
N LEU A 336 6.41 11.37 2.60
CA LEU A 336 7.40 12.45 2.57
C LEU A 336 7.28 13.40 3.78
N TYR A 337 6.05 13.69 4.24
CA TYR A 337 5.85 14.37 5.52
C TYR A 337 6.45 13.56 6.68
N GLY A 338 6.20 12.24 6.72
CA GLY A 338 6.74 11.31 7.71
C GLY A 338 8.27 11.36 7.78
N LEU A 339 8.94 11.30 6.64
CA LEU A 339 10.40 11.45 6.51
C LEU A 339 10.93 12.77 7.09
N SER A 340 10.16 13.85 6.99
CA SER A 340 10.60 15.18 7.45
C SER A 340 10.43 15.40 8.96
N VAL A 341 9.51 14.66 9.60
CA VAL A 341 9.21 14.78 11.03
C VAL A 341 9.91 13.74 11.90
N THR A 342 10.53 12.71 11.31
CA THR A 342 11.32 11.73 12.05
C THR A 342 12.50 12.39 12.78
N VAL A 343 12.96 11.75 13.85
CA VAL A 343 14.17 12.17 14.58
C VAL A 343 15.21 11.05 14.49
N PRO A 344 16.37 11.28 13.83
CA PRO A 344 16.75 12.49 13.09
C PRO A 344 15.92 12.73 11.81
N PRO A 345 15.80 13.98 11.31
CA PRO A 345 15.10 14.27 10.06
C PRO A 345 15.73 13.53 8.87
N GLN A 346 14.90 12.85 8.09
CA GLN A 346 15.31 12.06 6.93
C GLN A 346 14.93 12.72 5.59
N ALA A 347 14.18 13.81 5.64
CA ALA A 347 13.91 14.72 4.53
C ALA A 347 14.00 16.19 4.98
N PRO A 348 14.16 17.15 4.05
CA PRO A 348 14.17 18.57 4.35
C PRO A 348 12.95 19.03 5.16
N LYS A 349 13.18 19.93 6.13
CA LYS A 349 12.13 20.44 7.04
C LYS A 349 10.98 21.15 6.34
N ILE A 350 11.16 21.61 5.10
CA ILE A 350 10.08 22.22 4.31
C ILE A 350 8.87 21.27 4.14
N PHE A 351 9.10 19.96 4.10
CA PHE A 351 8.04 18.96 3.95
C PHE A 351 7.28 18.68 5.25
N SER A 352 7.75 19.20 6.39
CA SER A 352 7.06 19.07 7.69
C SER A 352 5.99 20.14 7.89
N TRP A 353 5.91 21.12 7.00
CA TRP A 353 4.91 22.18 7.07
C TRP A 353 3.54 21.68 6.59
N THR A 354 2.50 22.04 7.33
CA THR A 354 1.10 21.70 7.02
C THR A 354 0.21 22.95 7.06
N THR A 355 -0.86 22.93 6.26
CA THR A 355 -1.91 23.96 6.29
C THR A 355 -2.71 23.89 7.60
N ARG A 356 -3.59 24.88 7.83
CA ARG A 356 -4.56 24.84 8.94
C ARG A 356 -5.51 23.64 8.88
N GLN A 357 -5.66 23.03 7.70
CA GLN A 357 -6.50 21.84 7.47
C GLN A 357 -5.69 20.53 7.54
N GLY A 358 -4.42 20.60 7.96
CA GLY A 358 -3.56 19.42 8.11
C GLY A 358 -3.05 18.83 6.79
N VAL A 359 -2.93 19.63 5.73
CA VAL A 359 -2.44 19.17 4.41
C VAL A 359 -0.98 19.59 4.20
N PRO A 360 -0.03 18.66 3.93
CA PRO A 360 1.37 18.98 3.68
C PRO A 360 1.59 19.41 2.21
N ILE A 361 1.23 20.65 1.87
CA ILE A 361 1.30 21.17 0.48
C ILE A 361 2.71 21.02 -0.13
N PRO A 362 3.82 21.37 0.53
CA PRO A 362 5.15 21.22 -0.09
C PRO A 362 5.47 19.77 -0.47
N ALA A 363 5.03 18.80 0.35
CA ALA A 363 5.22 17.39 0.06
C ALA A 363 4.32 16.91 -1.10
N LEU A 364 3.08 17.39 -1.13
CA LEU A 364 2.15 17.14 -2.24
C LEU A 364 2.70 17.69 -3.56
N MET A 365 3.18 18.94 -3.58
CA MET A 365 3.71 19.59 -4.79
C MET A 365 4.95 18.89 -5.32
N LEU A 366 5.88 18.46 -4.46
CA LEU A 366 7.04 17.69 -4.93
C LEU A 366 6.60 16.36 -5.53
N THR A 367 5.75 15.62 -4.83
CA THR A 367 5.23 14.33 -5.28
C THR A 367 4.53 14.47 -6.64
N SER A 368 3.61 15.43 -6.78
CA SER A 368 2.88 15.68 -8.03
C SER A 368 3.80 16.14 -9.16
N SER A 369 4.85 16.91 -8.87
CA SER A 369 5.83 17.37 -9.85
C SER A 369 6.66 16.21 -10.39
N ILE A 370 7.10 15.29 -9.53
CA ILE A 370 7.78 14.07 -9.97
C ILE A 370 6.83 13.19 -10.77
N SER A 371 5.56 13.05 -10.35
CA SER A 371 4.55 12.30 -11.10
C SER A 371 4.36 12.82 -12.52
N ILE A 372 4.27 14.14 -12.73
CA ILE A 372 4.08 14.66 -14.09
C ILE A 372 5.34 14.49 -14.96
N LEU A 373 6.53 14.57 -14.38
CA LEU A 373 7.78 14.26 -15.09
C LEU A 373 7.84 12.78 -15.50
N CYS A 374 7.47 11.88 -14.59
CA CYS A 374 7.36 10.45 -14.87
C CYS A 374 6.26 10.15 -15.91
N PHE A 375 5.14 10.88 -15.90
CA PHE A 375 4.11 10.76 -16.93
C PHE A 375 4.66 11.16 -18.31
N GLY A 376 5.46 12.23 -18.38
CA GLY A 376 6.17 12.62 -19.60
C GLY A 376 7.11 11.54 -20.14
N SER A 377 7.62 10.66 -19.29
CA SER A 377 8.46 9.54 -19.72
C SER A 377 7.73 8.48 -20.55
N SER A 378 6.39 8.45 -20.50
CA SER A 378 5.56 7.55 -21.33
C SER A 378 5.72 7.81 -22.83
N PHE A 379 6.06 9.04 -23.22
CA PHE A 379 6.30 9.43 -24.61
C PHE A 379 7.72 9.10 -25.10
N ILE A 380 8.62 8.64 -24.22
CA ILE A 380 10.03 8.41 -24.53
C ILE A 380 10.25 6.94 -24.94
N GLY A 381 10.98 6.72 -26.03
CA GLY A 381 11.49 5.40 -26.41
C GLY A 381 10.40 4.34 -26.60
N SER A 382 9.27 4.71 -27.23
CA SER A 382 8.12 3.83 -27.45
C SER A 382 7.52 3.23 -26.15
N GLY A 383 7.59 3.97 -25.03
CA GLY A 383 7.09 3.51 -23.72
C GLY A 383 8.02 2.54 -22.98
N GLN A 384 9.27 2.35 -23.45
CA GLN A 384 10.22 1.47 -22.79
C GLN A 384 10.64 1.98 -21.40
N LEU A 385 10.94 3.28 -21.28
CA LEU A 385 11.29 3.91 -20.00
C LEU A 385 10.14 3.81 -19.00
N TRP A 386 8.91 3.94 -19.49
CA TRP A 386 7.71 3.75 -18.71
C TRP A 386 7.58 2.32 -18.15
N GLY A 387 7.79 1.31 -18.99
CA GLY A 387 7.80 -0.09 -18.55
C GLY A 387 8.85 -0.36 -17.46
N TRP A 388 10.01 0.32 -17.53
CA TRP A 388 11.03 0.25 -16.48
C TRP A 388 10.56 0.82 -15.15
N LEU A 389 9.95 2.01 -15.17
CA LEU A 389 9.39 2.65 -13.98
C LEU A 389 8.30 1.79 -13.32
N GLN A 390 7.45 1.12 -14.12
CA GLN A 390 6.45 0.19 -13.63
C GLN A 390 7.03 -1.03 -12.92
N ASN A 391 8.09 -1.61 -13.47
CA ASN A 391 8.76 -2.76 -12.86
C ASN A 391 9.35 -2.40 -11.49
N ILE A 392 9.92 -1.19 -11.35
CA ILE A 392 10.41 -0.65 -10.08
C ILE A 392 9.26 -0.46 -9.08
N VAL A 393 8.11 0.07 -9.49
CA VAL A 393 6.94 0.17 -8.60
C VAL A 393 6.53 -1.21 -8.04
N GLY A 394 6.49 -2.24 -8.90
CA GLY A 394 6.12 -3.60 -8.48
C GLY A 394 7.04 -4.20 -7.41
N VAL A 395 8.36 -3.99 -7.55
CA VAL A 395 9.35 -4.51 -6.60
C VAL A 395 9.34 -3.71 -5.29
N SER A 396 9.11 -2.40 -5.35
CA SER A 396 8.95 -1.54 -4.18
C SER A 396 7.80 -1.95 -3.27
N ASN A 397 6.65 -2.29 -3.85
CA ASN A 397 5.51 -2.80 -3.06
C ASN A 397 5.87 -4.10 -2.31
N GLN A 398 6.66 -4.98 -2.94
CA GLN A 398 7.11 -6.21 -2.30
C GLN A 398 8.15 -5.94 -1.20
N ILE A 399 9.06 -4.99 -1.41
CA ILE A 399 9.99 -4.54 -0.37
C ILE A 399 9.24 -3.94 0.82
N ALA A 400 8.13 -3.22 0.58
CA ALA A 400 7.25 -2.75 1.65
C ALA A 400 6.61 -3.92 2.42
N TRP A 401 6.09 -4.94 1.75
CA TRP A 401 5.55 -6.14 2.41
C TRP A 401 6.60 -6.89 3.22
N LEU A 402 7.81 -7.03 2.68
CA LEU A 402 8.96 -7.62 3.38
C LEU A 402 9.27 -6.81 4.66
N SER A 403 9.27 -5.49 4.56
CA SER A 403 9.51 -4.58 5.68
C SER A 403 8.45 -4.68 6.77
N ILE A 404 7.18 -4.85 6.39
CA ILE A 404 6.08 -5.09 7.33
C ILE A 404 6.30 -6.40 8.10
N GLY A 405 6.67 -7.47 7.41
CA GLY A 405 6.99 -8.75 8.03
C GLY A 405 8.16 -8.65 9.02
N LEU A 406 9.25 -7.98 8.62
CA LEU A 406 10.42 -7.74 9.48
C LEU A 406 10.09 -6.88 10.70
N ALA A 407 9.38 -5.76 10.50
CA ALA A 407 8.98 -4.87 11.58
C ALA A 407 8.06 -5.57 12.57
N SER A 408 7.06 -6.34 12.11
CA SER A 408 6.14 -7.09 12.96
C SER A 408 6.85 -8.17 13.79
N TRP A 409 7.80 -8.90 13.19
CA TRP A 409 8.61 -9.89 13.90
C TRP A 409 9.39 -9.26 15.06
N ARG A 410 10.07 -8.13 14.78
CA ARG A 410 10.87 -7.43 15.80
C ARG A 410 9.99 -6.76 16.85
N PHE A 411 8.86 -6.18 16.44
CA PHE A 411 7.86 -5.59 17.33
C PHE A 411 7.38 -6.61 18.38
N ARG A 412 6.89 -7.79 17.95
CA ARG A 412 6.41 -8.81 18.87
C ARG A 412 7.50 -9.38 19.76
N LYS A 413 8.71 -9.59 19.22
CA LYS A 413 9.85 -10.03 20.05
C LYS A 413 10.23 -8.99 21.10
N ALA A 414 10.29 -7.70 20.74
CA ALA A 414 10.55 -6.62 21.69
C ALA A 414 9.50 -6.56 22.79
N TRP A 415 8.21 -6.70 22.43
CA TRP A 415 7.11 -6.74 23.38
C TRP A 415 7.29 -7.82 24.45
N ILE A 416 7.61 -9.05 24.01
CA ILE A 416 7.85 -10.19 24.90
C ILE A 416 9.14 -10.02 25.72
N TYR A 417 10.23 -9.55 25.09
CA TYR A 417 11.50 -9.35 25.79
C TYR A 417 11.43 -8.31 26.90
N GLN A 418 10.54 -7.33 26.78
CA GLN A 418 10.30 -6.30 27.79
C GLN A 418 9.24 -6.70 28.83
N GLY A 419 8.79 -7.96 28.82
CA GLY A 419 7.90 -8.52 29.84
C GLY A 419 6.43 -8.10 29.70
N ARG A 420 6.04 -7.46 28.58
CA ARG A 420 4.63 -7.09 28.32
C ARG A 420 3.85 -8.31 27.83
N SER A 421 2.63 -8.49 28.33
CA SER A 421 1.76 -9.56 27.84
C SER A 421 1.27 -9.23 26.44
N LEU A 422 1.18 -10.25 25.56
CA LEU A 422 0.56 -10.09 24.24
C LEU A 422 -0.95 -9.82 24.32
N ASP A 423 -1.56 -9.98 25.51
CA ASP A 423 -2.97 -9.67 25.74
C ASP A 423 -3.21 -8.17 25.93
N GLU A 424 -2.15 -7.38 26.16
CA GLU A 424 -2.21 -5.91 26.18
C GLU A 424 -2.40 -5.30 24.78
N LEU A 425 -2.21 -6.09 23.72
CA LEU A 425 -2.35 -5.61 22.35
C LEU A 425 -3.82 -5.37 21.99
N LYS A 426 -4.18 -4.11 21.75
CA LYS A 426 -5.50 -3.66 21.27
C LYS A 426 -6.09 -4.47 20.10
N PHE A 427 -5.25 -4.90 19.17
CA PHE A 427 -5.64 -5.80 18.09
C PHE A 427 -4.54 -6.82 17.87
N ARG A 428 -4.89 -8.09 18.07
CA ARG A 428 -3.99 -9.23 17.89
C ARG A 428 -4.69 -10.32 17.09
N PRO A 429 -4.22 -10.60 15.85
CA PRO A 429 -4.56 -11.84 15.19
C PRO A 429 -3.82 -12.99 15.90
N ALA A 430 -4.47 -13.65 16.87
CA ALA A 430 -3.81 -14.67 17.70
C ALA A 430 -3.18 -15.80 16.86
N TRP A 431 -3.82 -16.18 15.76
CA TRP A 431 -3.39 -17.26 14.88
C TRP A 431 -2.13 -16.94 14.05
N THR A 432 -1.74 -15.67 13.90
CA THR A 432 -0.55 -15.30 13.10
C THR A 432 0.75 -15.38 13.89
N TRP A 433 0.73 -15.71 15.19
CA TRP A 433 1.96 -15.86 15.98
C TRP A 433 2.19 -17.31 16.39
N PRO A 434 3.42 -17.85 16.23
CA PRO A 434 4.66 -17.17 15.80
C PRO A 434 4.94 -17.20 14.29
N TRP A 435 4.18 -17.93 13.49
CA TRP A 435 4.58 -18.26 12.11
C TRP A 435 4.30 -17.16 11.06
N GLY A 436 3.40 -16.21 11.33
CA GLY A 436 2.95 -15.19 10.37
C GLY A 436 4.06 -14.25 9.88
N PRO A 437 4.82 -13.55 10.76
CA PRO A 437 5.92 -12.71 10.30
C PRO A 437 7.00 -13.45 9.50
N PRO A 438 7.53 -14.63 9.92
CA PRO A 438 8.52 -15.34 9.11
C PRO A 438 7.92 -15.88 7.81
N PHE A 439 6.63 -16.26 7.79
CA PHE A 439 5.93 -16.62 6.55
C PHE A 439 5.93 -15.46 5.56
N VAL A 440 5.56 -14.24 5.97
CA VAL A 440 5.59 -13.06 5.08
C VAL A 440 7.01 -12.79 4.60
N VAL A 441 8.00 -12.81 5.50
CA VAL A 441 9.41 -12.57 5.13
C VAL A 441 9.91 -13.58 4.09
N ILE A 442 9.68 -14.88 4.31
CA ILE A 442 10.15 -15.94 3.41
C ILE A 442 9.42 -15.88 2.07
N THR A 443 8.08 -15.79 2.10
CA THR A 443 7.27 -15.83 0.88
C THR A 443 7.49 -14.59 0.02
N VAL A 444 7.52 -13.39 0.61
CA VAL A 444 7.76 -12.15 -0.14
C VAL A 444 9.20 -12.09 -0.67
N THR A 445 10.19 -12.59 0.08
CA THR A 445 11.56 -12.74 -0.46
C THR A 445 11.57 -13.67 -1.68
N ALA A 446 10.84 -14.78 -1.62
CA ALA A 446 10.67 -15.65 -2.80
C ALA A 446 9.93 -14.94 -3.94
N LEU A 447 8.92 -14.11 -3.67
CA LEU A 447 8.23 -13.30 -4.70
C LEU A 447 9.21 -12.40 -5.45
N ILE A 448 10.05 -11.66 -4.72
CA ILE A 448 11.05 -10.73 -5.30
C ILE A 448 12.01 -11.51 -6.20
N LEU A 449 12.45 -12.70 -5.77
CA LEU A 449 13.35 -13.55 -6.58
C LEU A 449 12.64 -14.14 -7.81
N ILE A 450 11.40 -14.60 -7.68
CA ILE A 450 10.63 -15.20 -8.77
C ILE A 450 10.20 -14.14 -9.79
N GLN A 451 10.00 -12.89 -9.38
CA GLN A 451 9.53 -11.84 -10.27
C GLN A 451 10.42 -11.62 -11.50
N GLY A 452 11.74 -11.67 -11.31
CA GLY A 452 12.68 -11.56 -12.41
C GLY A 452 12.95 -12.86 -13.17
N TRP A 453 12.27 -13.97 -12.84
CA TRP A 453 12.44 -15.26 -13.52
C TRP A 453 12.30 -15.16 -15.05
N SER A 454 11.33 -14.39 -15.53
CA SER A 454 11.11 -14.19 -16.97
C SER A 454 12.24 -13.41 -17.66
N SER A 455 13.07 -12.69 -16.91
CA SER A 455 14.25 -12.01 -17.45
C SER A 455 15.43 -12.97 -17.62
N ILE A 456 15.39 -14.15 -17.00
CA ILE A 456 16.48 -15.12 -17.00
C ILE A 456 16.16 -16.31 -17.91
N ILE A 457 14.90 -16.77 -17.91
CA ILE A 457 14.47 -17.99 -18.60
C ILE A 457 13.25 -17.69 -19.49
N PRO A 458 13.24 -18.12 -20.77
CA PRO A 458 14.23 -18.99 -21.43
C PRO A 458 15.47 -18.26 -21.99
N THR A 459 15.39 -16.95 -22.19
CA THR A 459 16.49 -16.13 -22.72
C THR A 459 16.82 -15.02 -21.74
N PHE A 460 18.11 -14.83 -21.44
CA PHE A 460 18.54 -13.76 -20.56
C PHE A 460 18.40 -12.40 -21.23
N SER A 461 17.46 -11.59 -20.75
CA SER A 461 17.25 -10.21 -21.17
C SER A 461 17.91 -9.29 -20.16
N VAL A 462 19.07 -8.74 -20.52
CA VAL A 462 19.83 -7.82 -19.67
C VAL A 462 18.95 -6.64 -19.23
N VAL A 463 18.17 -6.09 -20.17
CA VAL A 463 17.29 -4.94 -19.94
C VAL A 463 16.20 -5.29 -18.92
N ASP A 464 15.51 -6.42 -19.08
CA ASP A 464 14.44 -6.82 -18.16
C ASP A 464 15.01 -7.21 -16.79
N PHE A 465 16.20 -7.82 -16.76
CA PHE A 465 16.87 -8.19 -15.51
C PHE A 465 17.19 -6.96 -14.67
N PHE A 466 17.83 -5.95 -15.26
CA PHE A 466 18.05 -4.71 -14.55
C PHE A 466 16.74 -4.02 -14.20
N SER A 467 15.76 -3.98 -15.11
CA SER A 467 14.47 -3.38 -14.83
C SER A 467 13.75 -3.98 -13.62
N LEU A 468 13.87 -5.29 -13.39
CA LEU A 468 13.18 -6.03 -12.33
C LEU A 468 14.02 -6.19 -11.04
N TYR A 469 15.32 -5.90 -11.07
CA TYR A 469 16.18 -6.07 -9.89
C TYR A 469 16.97 -4.82 -9.48
N ILE A 470 16.98 -3.73 -10.26
CA ILE A 470 17.76 -2.51 -9.97
C ILE A 470 17.43 -1.88 -8.61
N GLU A 471 16.23 -2.14 -8.10
CA GLU A 471 15.80 -1.59 -6.83
C GLU A 471 16.51 -2.20 -5.62
N ILE A 472 16.89 -3.48 -5.69
CA ILE A 472 17.64 -4.16 -4.63
C ILE A 472 19.00 -3.46 -4.36
N PRO A 473 19.88 -3.24 -5.36
CA PRO A 473 21.11 -2.50 -5.14
C PRO A 473 20.85 -1.04 -4.79
N VAL A 474 19.80 -0.39 -5.31
CA VAL A 474 19.43 0.98 -4.90
C VAL A 474 19.12 1.02 -3.40
N MET A 475 18.33 0.09 -2.87
CA MET A 475 18.06 -0.03 -1.44
C MET A 475 19.33 -0.23 -0.62
N VAL A 476 20.26 -1.09 -1.08
CA VAL A 476 21.54 -1.31 -0.42
C VAL A 476 22.41 -0.05 -0.42
N VAL A 477 22.45 0.68 -1.54
CA VAL A 477 23.18 1.94 -1.68
C VAL A 477 22.59 3.00 -0.76
N MET A 478 21.28 3.17 -0.73
CA MET A 478 20.60 4.15 0.13
C MET A 478 20.80 3.83 1.61
N TYR A 479 20.67 2.57 2.01
CA TYR A 479 20.97 2.09 3.35
C TYR A 479 22.42 2.41 3.75
N SER A 480 23.38 2.07 2.89
CA SER A 480 24.81 2.24 3.16
C SER A 480 25.22 3.72 3.18
N ALA A 481 24.64 4.54 2.30
CA ALA A 481 24.88 5.97 2.23
C ALA A 481 24.38 6.68 3.50
N TRP A 482 23.16 6.36 3.95
CA TRP A 482 22.61 6.93 5.17
C TRP A 482 23.38 6.50 6.42
N LEU A 483 23.73 5.22 6.50
CA LEU A 483 24.55 4.69 7.58
C LEU A 483 25.91 5.41 7.65
N SER A 484 26.54 5.64 6.50
CA SER A 484 27.82 6.36 6.40
C SER A 484 27.70 7.83 6.79
N PHE A 485 26.63 8.51 6.36
CA PHE A 485 26.34 9.89 6.73
C PHE A 485 26.13 10.05 8.24
N ARG A 486 25.33 9.17 8.84
CA ARG A 486 25.04 9.17 10.27
C ARG A 486 26.30 8.89 11.10
N ARG A 487 27.14 7.94 10.67
CA ARG A 487 28.44 7.69 11.31
C ARG A 487 29.30 8.96 11.37
N ARG A 488 29.45 9.66 10.24
CA ARG A 488 30.24 10.91 10.15
C ARG A 488 29.73 11.97 11.11
N ASN A 489 28.41 12.13 11.25
CA ASN A 489 27.83 13.12 12.14
C ASN A 489 27.96 12.72 13.62
N CYS A 490 27.76 11.45 13.97
CA CYS A 490 28.02 10.96 15.34
C CYS A 490 29.48 11.12 15.74
N THR A 491 30.44 10.87 14.84
CA THR A 491 31.86 11.08 15.13
C THR A 491 32.22 12.56 15.27
N LYS A 492 31.53 13.48 14.58
CA LYS A 492 31.73 14.93 14.77
C LYS A 492 31.22 15.37 16.15
N THR A 493 30.01 14.97 16.52
CA THR A 493 29.43 15.31 17.84
C THR A 493 30.20 14.66 19.01
N ALA A 494 30.70 13.44 18.83
CA ALA A 494 31.57 12.76 19.82
C ALA A 494 33.02 13.26 19.81
N ALA A 495 33.45 14.02 18.79
CA ALA A 495 34.71 14.75 18.82
C ALA A 495 34.55 16.11 19.54
N GLU A 496 33.34 16.67 19.55
CA GLU A 496 32.98 17.90 20.29
C GLU A 496 32.63 17.63 21.78
N THR A 497 32.34 16.37 22.14
CA THR A 497 32.03 15.94 23.51
C THR A 497 32.98 14.78 23.85
N GLU A 498 33.87 14.89 24.85
CA GLU A 498 35.00 13.96 25.16
C GLU A 498 34.66 12.45 25.38
N ALA A 499 33.44 11.99 25.12
CA ALA A 499 33.06 10.58 25.15
C ALA A 499 33.14 9.92 23.76
N SER A 500 34.33 9.46 23.37
CA SER A 500 34.53 8.65 22.17
C SER A 500 33.91 7.25 22.34
N THR A 501 32.67 7.08 21.88
CA THR A 501 32.15 5.77 21.45
C THR A 501 32.15 5.70 19.94
N LYS A 502 32.98 4.82 19.36
CA LYS A 502 32.95 4.51 17.92
C LYS A 502 31.52 4.09 17.55
N ALA A 503 30.88 4.83 16.64
CA ALA A 503 29.54 4.51 16.18
C ALA A 503 29.51 3.06 15.61
N PRO A 504 28.54 2.23 16.02
CA PRO A 504 28.52 0.81 15.65
C PRO A 504 28.39 0.60 14.14
N TRP A 505 28.92 -0.54 13.67
CA TRP A 505 28.87 -0.92 12.25
C TRP A 505 27.45 -1.31 11.76
N SER A 506 26.50 -1.41 12.68
CA SER A 506 25.08 -1.60 12.41
C SER A 506 24.28 -0.63 13.27
N ASP A 507 23.18 -0.10 12.74
CA ASP A 507 22.22 0.70 13.50
C ASP A 507 20.91 -0.07 13.73
N ILE A 508 21.02 -1.40 13.80
CA ILE A 508 19.90 -2.27 14.12
C ILE A 508 19.40 -1.93 15.52
N VAL A 509 18.09 -1.75 15.65
CA VAL A 509 17.46 -1.37 16.91
C VAL A 509 17.46 -2.56 17.88
N ASP A 510 17.94 -2.37 19.10
CA ASP A 510 17.91 -3.42 20.13
C ASP A 510 16.48 -3.63 20.66
N MET A 511 16.00 -4.87 20.62
CA MET A 511 14.66 -5.25 21.04
C MET A 511 14.45 -5.08 22.55
N LYS A 512 15.52 -5.13 23.35
CA LYS A 512 15.44 -5.00 24.81
C LYS A 512 15.24 -3.56 25.27
N THR A 513 15.67 -2.59 24.45
CA THR A 513 15.72 -1.16 24.81
C THR A 513 14.89 -0.29 23.89
N VAL A 514 14.32 -0.84 22.81
CA VAL A 514 13.42 -0.11 21.93
C VAL A 514 12.26 0.45 22.73
N ASP A 515 11.98 1.73 22.52
CA ASP A 515 10.86 2.40 23.15
C ASP A 515 9.53 1.83 22.62
N LEU A 516 8.70 1.31 23.53
CA LEU A 516 7.35 0.80 23.25
C LEU A 516 6.25 1.73 23.75
N THR A 517 6.56 2.81 24.47
CA THR A 517 5.54 3.68 25.09
C THR A 517 5.31 4.95 24.29
N THR A 518 6.34 5.50 23.65
CA THR A 518 6.18 6.69 22.79
C THR A 518 5.25 6.38 21.61
N ASP A 519 4.33 7.29 21.31
CA ASP A 519 3.29 7.16 20.27
C ASP A 519 2.31 5.98 20.47
N GLU A 520 2.34 5.29 21.62
CA GLU A 520 1.34 4.27 21.95
C GLU A 520 -0.04 4.95 22.03
N TYR A 521 -0.99 4.44 21.24
CA TYR A 521 -2.33 5.02 21.21
C TYR A 521 -3.04 4.84 22.55
N VAL A 522 -3.59 5.92 23.10
CA VAL A 522 -4.45 5.87 24.29
C VAL A 522 -5.90 6.01 23.83
N GLU A 523 -6.75 5.05 24.18
CA GLU A 523 -8.19 5.13 23.89
C GLU A 523 -8.85 6.18 24.77
N HIS A 524 -9.56 7.14 24.16
CA HIS A 524 -10.38 8.09 24.89
C HIS A 524 -11.83 7.55 24.98
N GLN A 525 -12.32 7.33 26.21
CA GLN A 525 -13.63 6.72 26.51
C GLN A 525 -14.86 7.55 26.07
N VAL A 526 -14.67 8.77 25.55
CA VAL A 526 -15.75 9.77 25.42
C VAL A 526 -16.68 9.54 24.21
N GLU A 527 -16.26 8.83 23.16
CA GLU A 527 -17.10 8.60 21.96
C GLU A 527 -18.06 7.39 22.06
N ASP A 528 -18.03 6.63 23.17
CA ASP A 528 -18.76 5.36 23.28
C ASP A 528 -20.27 5.52 23.55
N ALA A 529 -20.72 6.63 24.15
CA ALA A 529 -22.14 6.82 24.47
C ALA A 529 -23.02 7.23 23.26
N GLU A 530 -22.46 7.93 22.27
CA GLU A 530 -23.21 8.35 21.07
C GLU A 530 -23.20 7.29 19.95
N ALA A 531 -22.12 6.50 19.85
CA ALA A 531 -21.97 5.49 18.81
C ALA A 531 -22.88 4.27 19.02
N GLU A 532 -23.18 3.91 20.28
CA GLU A 532 -23.96 2.71 20.60
C GLU A 532 -25.47 2.90 20.34
N ARG A 533 -25.97 4.14 20.42
CA ARG A 533 -27.39 4.49 20.31
C ARG A 533 -27.96 4.48 18.88
N GLN A 534 -27.14 4.30 17.83
CA GLN A 534 -27.55 4.48 16.42
C GLN A 534 -27.40 3.21 15.54
N THR A 535 -27.43 2.00 16.11
CA THR A 535 -26.72 0.85 15.51
C THR A 535 -27.58 -0.27 14.90
N ILE A 536 -28.77 0.01 14.35
CA ILE A 536 -29.53 -0.98 13.55
C ILE A 536 -29.83 -0.45 12.14
N LEU A 537 -30.43 0.74 12.04
CA LEU A 537 -30.77 1.34 10.73
C LEU A 537 -29.54 1.74 9.90
N ARG A 538 -28.44 2.15 10.56
CA ARG A 538 -27.17 2.42 9.86
C ARG A 538 -26.50 1.15 9.33
N ARG A 539 -26.60 0.00 10.01
CA ARG A 539 -25.92 -1.24 9.56
C ARG A 539 -26.43 -1.71 8.21
N LEU A 540 -27.71 -1.49 7.90
CA LEU A 540 -28.29 -1.74 6.57
C LEU A 540 -27.88 -0.68 5.54
N TYR A 541 -27.82 0.60 5.94
CA TYR A 541 -27.36 1.68 5.07
C TYR A 541 -25.89 1.52 4.64
N TYR A 542 -24.99 1.15 5.55
CA TYR A 542 -23.54 0.93 5.30
C TYR A 542 -23.23 -0.24 4.34
N TRP A 543 -24.20 -1.10 4.05
CA TRP A 543 -24.04 -2.23 3.14
C TRP A 543 -24.50 -1.90 1.71
N PHE A 544 -25.37 -0.91 1.56
CA PHE A 544 -25.97 -0.51 0.28
C PHE A 544 -25.57 0.89 -0.19
N ALA A 545 -24.99 1.71 0.68
CA ALA A 545 -24.36 2.99 0.39
C ALA A 545 -22.94 2.97 0.93
#